data_AF-A0A7J7XJC0-F1
#
_entry.id   AF-A0A7J7XJC0-F1
#
_cell.length_a   1.000
_cell.length_b   1.000
_cell.length_c   1.000
_cell.angle_alpha   90.00
_cell.angle_beta   90.00
_cell.angle_gamma   90.00
#
_symmetry.space_group_name_H-M   'P 1'
#
loop_
_entity.id
_entity.type
_entity.pdbx_description
1 polymer ?
#
loop_
_entity_poly.entity_id
_entity_poly.type
_entity_poly.pdbx_seq_one_letter_code
_entity_poly.pdbx_strand_id
1 'polypeptide(L)'
;MGPAGSVFLLFLVLGSWACSSSKKNDLQSVCGRPVYSGRIVGGQDTVEGHWPWQVSLHYGQTHICGGSLISDRWILTAAHCLQKTWIPFIYSVWLGSIKIDYSNNGVKHHVFKIIFHPQSQNTTADIALLKLASRVTFTSFILPICLPNITKQLTIPGSCWVTGWGQVKENEGNYTSTLQEAEIPIIDRQTCDYLYNPLIVIVPELEAIIKEDMICAGDIHKKDSCKGDSGGPLSCHIDGVWTLIGLVSWGLGCAKSLPGVYTNVTYYQKWIKATISRAEVWGPTIWIYLTYCSLFCCSLWLSCYPTVPLGLTSYQESTQ
;
A
#
# COMPACT_ATOMS: atom_id res chain seq x y z
N MET A 1 -13.25 75.13 18.49
CA MET A 1 -11.93 74.83 19.08
C MET A 1 -11.97 73.41 19.62
N GLY A 2 -11.10 72.53 19.12
CA GLY A 2 -10.78 71.21 19.70
C GLY A 2 -11.71 70.03 19.32
N PRO A 3 -11.20 68.93 18.74
CA PRO A 3 -12.01 67.78 18.35
C PRO A 3 -12.25 66.82 19.52
N ALA A 4 -13.44 66.22 19.58
CA ALA A 4 -13.70 65.04 20.39
C ALA A 4 -13.06 63.82 19.71
N GLY A 5 -12.07 63.22 20.37
CA GLY A 5 -11.45 61.98 19.91
C GLY A 5 -12.41 60.80 20.06
N SER A 6 -12.89 60.25 18.94
CA SER A 6 -13.51 58.93 18.91
C SER A 6 -12.43 57.86 18.84
N VAL A 7 -12.28 57.12 19.95
CA VAL A 7 -11.49 55.90 20.03
C VAL A 7 -12.20 54.81 19.22
N PHE A 8 -11.67 54.47 18.06
CA PHE A 8 -12.09 53.28 17.32
C PHE A 8 -11.43 52.04 17.96
N LEU A 9 -12.22 51.27 18.70
CA LEU A 9 -11.87 49.92 19.15
C LEU A 9 -11.86 48.99 17.93
N LEU A 10 -10.66 48.66 17.45
CA LEU A 10 -10.45 47.62 16.45
C LEU A 10 -10.64 46.25 17.12
N PHE A 11 -11.81 45.63 16.96
CA PHE A 11 -12.01 44.23 17.33
C PHE A 11 -11.24 43.34 16.34
N LEU A 12 -10.04 42.90 16.73
CA LEU A 12 -9.34 41.80 16.09
C LEU A 12 -10.15 40.52 16.29
N VAL A 13 -10.94 40.14 15.27
CA VAL A 13 -11.53 38.81 15.17
C VAL A 13 -10.39 37.83 14.86
N LEU A 14 -9.71 37.36 15.91
CA LEU A 14 -8.91 36.15 15.85
C LEU A 14 -9.88 34.98 15.72
N GLY A 15 -10.35 34.76 14.48
CA GLY A 15 -11.09 33.57 14.11
C GLY A 15 -10.23 32.36 14.45
N SER A 16 -10.59 31.67 15.52
CA SER A 16 -9.99 30.42 15.92
C SER A 16 -10.30 29.43 14.81
N TRP A 17 -9.37 29.23 13.87
CA TRP A 17 -9.37 28.06 13.02
C TRP A 17 -9.18 26.86 13.94
N ALA A 18 -10.31 26.30 14.38
CA ALA A 18 -10.33 24.94 14.88
C ALA A 18 -9.74 24.09 13.76
N CYS A 19 -8.49 23.66 13.94
CA CYS A 19 -7.93 22.57 13.16
C CYS A 19 -8.95 21.43 13.25
N SER A 20 -9.67 21.20 12.16
CA SER A 20 -10.51 20.03 12.02
C SER A 20 -9.57 18.83 12.08
N SER A 21 -9.42 18.29 13.29
CA SER A 21 -8.79 17.01 13.54
C SER A 21 -9.67 16.00 12.81
N SER A 22 -9.29 15.67 11.58
CA SER A 22 -9.79 14.48 10.91
C SER A 22 -9.57 13.34 11.90
N LYS A 23 -10.65 12.84 12.52
CA LYS A 23 -10.61 11.64 13.34
C LYS A 23 -9.87 10.60 12.49
N LYS A 24 -8.62 10.28 12.85
CA LYS A 24 -7.97 9.08 12.33
C LYS A 24 -8.90 7.96 12.76
N ASN A 25 -9.69 7.43 11.83
CA ASN A 25 -10.32 6.13 12.04
C ASN A 25 -9.19 5.25 12.53
N ASP A 26 -9.33 4.72 13.74
CA ASP A 26 -8.25 4.00 14.39
C ASP A 26 -7.98 2.76 13.54
N LEU A 27 -6.99 2.84 12.65
CA LEU A 27 -6.64 1.78 11.72
C LEU A 27 -6.38 0.47 12.47
N GLN A 28 -5.87 0.60 13.70
CA GLN A 28 -5.60 -0.49 14.61
C GLN A 28 -6.86 -1.18 15.14
N SER A 29 -8.00 -0.47 15.16
CA SER A 29 -9.31 -1.02 15.54
C SER A 29 -9.98 -1.83 14.42
N VAL A 30 -9.62 -1.60 13.16
CA VAL A 30 -10.29 -2.19 11.99
C VAL A 30 -9.42 -3.22 11.25
N CYS A 31 -8.09 -3.07 11.26
CA CYS A 31 -7.22 -3.94 10.48
C CYS A 31 -7.33 -5.42 10.91
N GLY A 32 -7.15 -6.34 9.95
CA GLY A 32 -7.01 -7.77 10.22
C GLY A 32 -8.24 -8.44 10.85
N ARG A 33 -9.42 -7.82 10.74
CA ARG A 33 -10.68 -8.28 11.36
C ARG A 33 -11.77 -8.42 10.28
N PRO A 34 -11.71 -9.46 9.42
CA PRO A 34 -12.74 -9.68 8.40
C PRO A 34 -14.09 -9.98 9.05
N VAL A 35 -15.17 -9.54 8.41
CA VAL A 35 -16.55 -9.78 8.88
C VAL A 35 -16.93 -11.26 8.69
N TYR A 36 -16.41 -11.87 7.64
CA TYR A 36 -16.62 -13.28 7.33
C TYR A 36 -15.38 -14.09 7.76
N SER A 37 -15.57 -15.05 8.67
CA SER A 37 -14.52 -16.00 9.08
C SER A 37 -15.07 -17.43 9.08
N GLY A 38 -14.70 -18.24 8.07
CA GLY A 38 -15.02 -19.67 7.99
C GLY A 38 -13.87 -20.57 8.45
N ARG A 39 -14.15 -21.87 8.66
CA ARG A 39 -13.11 -22.91 8.83
C ARG A 39 -12.62 -23.32 7.45
N ILE A 40 -11.39 -22.97 7.11
CA ILE A 40 -10.82 -23.16 5.77
C ILE A 40 -9.80 -24.31 5.85
N VAL A 41 -9.84 -25.27 4.91
CA VAL A 41 -8.93 -26.43 4.87
C VAL A 41 -8.50 -26.75 3.44
N GLY A 42 -7.23 -26.49 3.12
CA GLY A 42 -6.58 -26.87 1.84
C GLY A 42 -6.97 -26.02 0.63
N GLY A 43 -6.02 -25.81 -0.29
CA GLY A 43 -6.13 -25.00 -1.52
C GLY A 43 -7.48 -25.07 -2.24
N GLN A 44 -8.33 -24.05 -2.08
CA GLN A 44 -9.68 -23.98 -2.63
C GLN A 44 -10.00 -22.56 -3.12
N ASP A 45 -11.07 -22.45 -3.92
CA ASP A 45 -11.66 -21.17 -4.30
C ASP A 45 -12.04 -20.39 -3.03
N THR A 46 -11.57 -19.16 -2.93
CA THR A 46 -11.87 -18.26 -1.82
C THR A 46 -13.34 -17.83 -1.86
N VAL A 47 -13.95 -17.69 -0.67
CA VAL A 47 -15.26 -17.05 -0.50
C VAL A 47 -15.11 -15.53 -0.41
N GLU A 48 -16.01 -14.78 -1.04
CA GLU A 48 -16.02 -13.32 -0.99
C GLU A 48 -15.93 -12.80 0.46
N GLY A 49 -14.96 -11.92 0.71
CA GLY A 49 -14.79 -11.26 2.01
C GLY A 49 -13.93 -12.00 3.04
N HIS A 50 -13.40 -13.21 2.75
CA HIS A 50 -12.40 -13.86 3.62
C HIS A 50 -11.08 -13.10 3.70
N TRP A 51 -10.60 -12.57 2.57
CA TRP A 51 -9.33 -11.84 2.47
C TRP A 51 -9.54 -10.41 1.95
N PRO A 52 -10.20 -9.54 2.74
CA PRO A 52 -10.63 -8.21 2.29
C PRO A 52 -9.46 -7.23 2.06
N TRP A 53 -8.24 -7.62 2.43
CA TRP A 53 -7.00 -6.89 2.14
C TRP A 53 -6.31 -7.31 0.85
N GLN A 54 -6.76 -8.39 0.21
CA GLN A 54 -6.14 -8.87 -1.02
C GLN A 54 -6.23 -7.79 -2.10
N VAL A 55 -5.08 -7.47 -2.67
CA VAL A 55 -4.97 -6.55 -3.80
C VAL A 55 -4.57 -7.32 -5.03
N SER A 56 -5.14 -6.92 -6.14
CA SER A 56 -4.60 -7.23 -7.45
C SER A 56 -3.94 -6.01 -8.05
N LEU A 57 -2.64 -6.11 -8.29
CA LEU A 57 -1.84 -5.09 -8.95
C LEU A 57 -1.87 -5.31 -10.46
N HIS A 58 -2.23 -4.25 -11.17
CA HIS A 58 -2.34 -4.23 -12.63
C HIS A 58 -1.30 -3.32 -13.25
N TYR A 59 -0.76 -3.74 -14.38
CA TYR A 59 -0.03 -2.90 -15.32
C TYR A 59 -0.88 -2.74 -16.58
N GLY A 60 -1.39 -1.53 -16.82
CA GLY A 60 -2.43 -1.31 -17.82
C GLY A 60 -3.75 -1.99 -17.42
N GLN A 61 -4.17 -3.01 -18.18
CA GLN A 61 -5.39 -3.79 -17.94
C GLN A 61 -5.08 -5.24 -17.51
N THR A 62 -3.82 -5.55 -17.26
CA THR A 62 -3.37 -6.92 -17.00
C THR A 62 -2.92 -7.05 -15.56
N HIS A 63 -3.47 -8.03 -14.85
CA HIS A 63 -2.96 -8.47 -13.56
C HIS A 63 -1.50 -8.92 -13.70
N ILE A 64 -0.65 -8.45 -12.81
CA ILE A 64 0.78 -8.78 -12.82
C ILE A 64 1.27 -9.37 -11.50
N CYS A 65 0.64 -9.01 -10.39
CA CYS A 65 1.04 -9.39 -9.04
C CYS A 65 -0.11 -9.17 -8.05
N GLY A 66 0.00 -9.78 -6.87
CA GLY A 66 -0.78 -9.44 -5.69
C GLY A 66 -0.25 -8.23 -4.91
N GLY A 67 -0.92 -7.95 -3.80
CA GLY A 67 -0.54 -6.95 -2.82
C GLY A 67 -1.45 -7.03 -1.58
N SER A 68 -1.19 -6.16 -0.61
CA SER A 68 -1.98 -6.05 0.62
C SER A 68 -2.38 -4.61 0.89
N LEU A 69 -3.67 -4.37 1.11
CA LEU A 69 -4.16 -3.11 1.66
C LEU A 69 -3.71 -3.01 3.13
N ILE A 70 -2.92 -1.98 3.47
CA ILE A 70 -2.40 -1.80 4.84
C ILE A 70 -2.95 -0.53 5.51
N SER A 71 -3.65 0.32 4.78
CA SER A 71 -4.40 1.49 5.29
C SER A 71 -5.38 1.99 4.22
N ASP A 72 -6.07 3.11 4.46
CA ASP A 72 -6.99 3.72 3.49
C ASP A 72 -6.30 4.31 2.24
N ARG A 73 -4.96 4.32 2.17
CA ARG A 73 -4.23 4.92 1.04
C ARG A 73 -2.94 4.17 0.65
N TRP A 74 -2.59 3.10 1.36
CA TRP A 74 -1.32 2.42 1.17
C TRP A 74 -1.51 0.94 0.89
N ILE A 75 -0.82 0.48 -0.17
CA ILE A 75 -0.67 -0.93 -0.52
C ILE A 75 0.79 -1.32 -0.30
N LEU A 76 1.00 -2.50 0.27
CA LEU A 76 2.30 -3.17 0.34
C LEU A 76 2.35 -4.29 -0.71
N THR A 77 3.45 -4.40 -1.44
CA THR A 77 3.68 -5.44 -2.46
C THR A 77 5.18 -5.68 -2.63
N ALA A 78 5.56 -6.66 -3.44
CA ALA A 78 6.95 -6.94 -3.77
C ALA A 78 7.52 -5.90 -4.74
N ALA A 79 8.81 -5.58 -4.62
CA ALA A 79 9.47 -4.61 -5.47
C ALA A 79 9.60 -5.11 -6.93
N HIS A 80 9.86 -6.40 -7.12
CA HIS A 80 10.04 -6.99 -8.46
C HIS A 80 8.78 -6.85 -9.35
N CYS A 81 7.59 -6.75 -8.74
CA CYS A 81 6.33 -6.52 -9.43
C CYS A 81 6.29 -5.20 -10.22
N LEU A 82 7.09 -4.20 -9.81
CA LEU A 82 7.02 -2.82 -10.30
C LEU A 82 8.18 -2.47 -11.25
N GLN A 83 9.05 -3.42 -11.58
CA GLN A 83 10.25 -3.18 -12.38
C GLN A 83 9.96 -2.89 -13.86
N LYS A 84 8.71 -3.06 -14.32
CA LYS A 84 8.33 -2.78 -15.72
C LYS A 84 8.47 -1.30 -16.08
N THR A 85 8.20 -0.40 -15.12
CA THR A 85 8.34 1.05 -15.28
C THR A 85 8.20 1.78 -13.94
N TRP A 86 8.81 2.95 -13.84
CA TRP A 86 8.72 3.85 -12.68
C TRP A 86 7.50 4.78 -12.72
N ILE A 87 6.71 4.71 -13.80
CA ILE A 87 5.57 5.58 -14.05
C ILE A 87 4.38 5.13 -13.19
N PRO A 88 3.92 5.87 -12.18
CA PRO A 88 2.88 5.38 -11.26
C PRO A 88 1.51 5.20 -11.92
N PHE A 89 1.10 6.10 -12.81
CA PHE A 89 -0.27 6.15 -13.32
C PHE A 89 -0.67 4.98 -14.23
N ILE A 90 0.30 4.24 -14.77
CA ILE A 90 0.04 3.01 -15.55
C ILE A 90 -0.31 1.83 -14.65
N TYR A 91 0.02 1.92 -13.36
CA TYR A 91 -0.37 0.94 -12.38
C TYR A 91 -1.73 1.29 -11.78
N SER A 92 -2.54 0.27 -11.61
CA SER A 92 -3.78 0.35 -10.84
C SER A 92 -3.88 -0.82 -9.89
N VAL A 93 -4.62 -0.61 -8.81
CA VAL A 93 -4.92 -1.66 -7.85
C VAL A 93 -6.41 -1.89 -7.84
N TRP A 94 -6.80 -3.15 -7.73
CA TRP A 94 -8.18 -3.57 -7.58
C TRP A 94 -8.38 -4.25 -6.23
N LEU A 95 -9.50 -3.92 -5.59
CA LEU A 95 -9.88 -4.33 -4.24
C LEU A 95 -11.33 -4.86 -4.22
N GLY A 96 -11.64 -5.73 -3.27
CA GLY A 96 -13.03 -6.11 -2.96
C GLY A 96 -13.67 -7.13 -3.90
N SER A 97 -12.88 -7.84 -4.69
CA SER A 97 -13.34 -8.89 -5.60
C SER A 97 -12.42 -10.10 -5.54
N ILE A 98 -13.01 -11.28 -5.65
CA ILE A 98 -12.29 -12.55 -5.81
C ILE A 98 -12.04 -12.89 -7.28
N LYS A 99 -12.61 -12.15 -8.25
CA LYS A 99 -12.40 -12.42 -9.67
C LYS A 99 -11.26 -11.57 -10.24
N ILE A 100 -10.36 -12.20 -10.99
CA ILE A 100 -9.20 -11.51 -11.57
C ILE A 100 -9.57 -10.49 -12.65
N ASP A 101 -10.76 -10.62 -13.24
CA ASP A 101 -11.32 -9.71 -14.24
C ASP A 101 -12.22 -8.61 -13.62
N TYR A 102 -12.46 -8.67 -12.30
CA TYR A 102 -13.33 -7.76 -11.55
C TYR A 102 -14.76 -7.68 -12.09
N SER A 103 -15.25 -8.75 -12.71
CA SER A 103 -16.63 -8.87 -13.18
C SER A 103 -17.68 -8.67 -12.07
N ASN A 104 -17.29 -8.79 -10.80
CA ASN A 104 -18.11 -8.57 -9.61
C ASN A 104 -17.53 -7.48 -8.70
N ASN A 105 -18.20 -6.32 -8.60
CA ASN A 105 -18.09 -5.32 -7.51
C ASN A 105 -16.67 -4.83 -7.11
N GLY A 106 -15.64 -5.06 -7.93
CA GLY A 106 -14.27 -4.63 -7.66
C GLY A 106 -14.11 -3.12 -7.76
N VAL A 107 -13.34 -2.53 -6.85
CA VAL A 107 -13.06 -1.09 -6.84
C VAL A 107 -11.64 -0.82 -7.32
N LYS A 108 -11.51 -0.04 -8.39
CA LYS A 108 -10.23 0.36 -8.97
C LYS A 108 -9.70 1.64 -8.34
N HIS A 109 -8.43 1.64 -7.96
CA HIS A 109 -7.67 2.83 -7.56
C HIS A 109 -6.41 3.00 -8.40
N HIS A 110 -6.11 4.24 -8.80
CA HIS A 110 -4.84 4.56 -9.46
C HIS A 110 -3.71 4.76 -8.45
N VAL A 111 -2.51 4.33 -8.83
CA VAL A 111 -1.30 4.57 -8.04
C VAL A 111 -0.79 5.99 -8.31
N PHE A 112 -0.63 6.77 -7.25
CA PHE A 112 -0.08 8.12 -7.30
C PHE A 112 1.45 8.13 -7.15
N LYS A 113 1.98 7.26 -6.28
CA LYS A 113 3.42 7.19 -6.01
C LYS A 113 3.85 5.77 -5.73
N ILE A 114 4.97 5.39 -6.33
CA ILE A 114 5.68 4.14 -6.05
C ILE A 114 6.89 4.48 -5.17
N ILE A 115 7.12 3.71 -4.11
CA ILE A 115 8.26 3.86 -3.21
C ILE A 115 8.92 2.49 -3.03
N PHE A 116 10.07 2.32 -3.66
CA PHE A 116 10.93 1.15 -3.49
C PHE A 116 11.73 1.24 -2.20
N HIS A 117 12.06 0.09 -1.61
CA HIS A 117 13.11 0.06 -0.59
C HIS A 117 14.46 0.49 -1.20
N PRO A 118 15.29 1.32 -0.54
CA PRO A 118 16.55 1.79 -1.12
C PRO A 118 17.52 0.69 -1.57
N GLN A 119 17.44 -0.49 -0.95
CA GLN A 119 18.28 -1.64 -1.25
C GLN A 119 17.70 -2.57 -2.35
N SER A 120 16.51 -2.28 -2.88
CA SER A 120 15.82 -3.16 -3.84
C SER A 120 16.56 -3.37 -5.17
N GLN A 121 17.59 -2.56 -5.44
CA GLN A 121 18.40 -2.66 -6.66
C GLN A 121 19.42 -3.81 -6.61
N ASN A 122 19.70 -4.36 -5.42
CA ASN A 122 20.76 -5.36 -5.21
C ASN A 122 20.22 -6.78 -5.00
N THR A 123 19.06 -7.12 -5.56
CA THR A 123 18.37 -8.42 -5.37
C THR A 123 17.97 -8.77 -3.93
N THR A 124 18.15 -7.82 -2.99
CA THR A 124 17.67 -7.87 -1.60
C THR A 124 16.52 -6.89 -1.41
N ALA A 125 15.78 -6.97 -0.32
CA ALA A 125 14.68 -6.04 -0.03
C ALA A 125 13.63 -5.95 -1.13
N ASP A 126 13.02 -7.09 -1.43
CA ASP A 126 11.93 -7.21 -2.41
C ASP A 126 10.59 -6.67 -1.86
N ILE A 127 10.56 -5.39 -1.52
CA ILE A 127 9.43 -4.70 -0.91
C ILE A 127 9.24 -3.30 -1.49
N ALA A 128 7.98 -2.94 -1.74
CA ALA A 128 7.59 -1.63 -2.21
C ALA A 128 6.25 -1.19 -1.61
N LEU A 129 6.10 0.13 -1.47
CA LEU A 129 4.87 0.79 -1.06
C LEU A 129 4.25 1.53 -2.25
N LEU A 130 2.95 1.36 -2.43
CA LEU A 130 2.15 2.14 -3.38
C LEU A 130 1.24 3.09 -2.61
N LYS A 131 1.36 4.38 -2.89
CA LYS A 131 0.41 5.40 -2.40
C LYS A 131 -0.69 5.58 -3.44
N LEU A 132 -1.94 5.43 -3.02
CA LEU A 132 -3.11 5.60 -3.88
C LEU A 132 -3.46 7.07 -4.09
N ALA A 133 -3.99 7.38 -5.28
CA ALA A 133 -4.43 8.73 -5.64
C ALA A 133 -5.64 9.19 -4.81
N SER A 134 -6.57 8.28 -4.52
CA SER A 134 -7.76 8.48 -3.70
C SER A 134 -7.76 7.56 -2.49
N ARG A 135 -8.48 7.96 -1.42
CA ARG A 135 -8.69 7.09 -0.26
C ARG A 135 -9.65 5.95 -0.60
N VAL A 136 -9.37 4.79 -0.06
CA VAL A 136 -10.22 3.60 -0.10
C VAL A 136 -11.29 3.73 0.97
N THR A 137 -12.54 3.44 0.61
CA THR A 137 -13.63 3.31 1.58
C THR A 137 -13.67 1.88 2.07
N PHE A 138 -13.56 1.68 3.38
CA PHE A 138 -13.62 0.35 3.97
C PHE A 138 -15.06 -0.20 3.94
N THR A 139 -15.18 -1.48 3.59
CA THR A 139 -16.45 -2.23 3.50
C THR A 139 -16.25 -3.63 4.07
N SER A 140 -17.30 -4.47 4.11
CA SER A 140 -17.15 -5.88 4.49
C SER A 140 -16.22 -6.68 3.57
N PHE A 141 -15.94 -6.17 2.36
CA PHE A 141 -15.09 -6.82 1.36
C PHE A 141 -13.75 -6.10 1.15
N ILE A 142 -13.57 -4.91 1.75
CA ILE A 142 -12.37 -4.09 1.62
C ILE A 142 -11.95 -3.61 3.00
N LEU A 143 -10.95 -4.25 3.59
CA LEU A 143 -10.41 -3.95 4.91
C LEU A 143 -8.89 -4.11 4.88
N PRO A 144 -8.15 -3.29 5.63
CA PRO A 144 -6.70 -3.42 5.67
C PRO A 144 -6.29 -4.65 6.51
N ILE A 145 -5.14 -5.25 6.23
CA ILE A 145 -4.48 -6.21 7.12
C ILE A 145 -3.63 -5.48 8.15
N CYS A 146 -3.49 -6.02 9.36
CA CYS A 146 -2.60 -5.41 10.34
C CYS A 146 -1.13 -5.63 9.98
N LEU A 147 -0.32 -4.62 10.26
CA LEU A 147 1.13 -4.76 10.24
C LEU A 147 1.63 -5.21 11.62
N PRO A 148 2.69 -6.02 11.67
CA PRO A 148 3.24 -6.51 12.93
C PRO A 148 3.84 -5.34 13.74
N ASN A 149 3.73 -5.43 15.07
CA ASN A 149 4.11 -4.36 15.98
C ASN A 149 5.60 -4.42 16.35
N ILE A 150 6.33 -3.32 16.15
CA ILE A 150 7.76 -3.17 16.44
C ILE A 150 8.10 -3.40 17.92
N THR A 151 7.16 -3.16 18.83
CA THR A 151 7.43 -3.19 20.28
C THR A 151 7.07 -4.51 20.96
N LYS A 152 6.45 -5.45 20.25
CA LYS A 152 6.01 -6.74 20.82
C LYS A 152 6.81 -7.86 20.17
N GLN A 153 7.38 -8.75 20.98
CA GLN A 153 7.93 -10.00 20.45
C GLN A 153 6.79 -10.77 19.80
N LEU A 154 6.92 -11.03 18.50
CA LEU A 154 5.87 -11.67 17.71
C LEU A 154 6.19 -13.16 17.56
N THR A 155 5.32 -14.01 18.08
CA THR A 155 5.39 -15.46 17.83
C THR A 155 4.57 -15.76 16.59
N ILE A 156 5.24 -16.11 15.50
CA ILE A 156 4.59 -16.52 14.25
C ILE A 156 4.06 -17.96 14.47
N PRO A 157 2.78 -18.25 14.13
CA PRO A 157 2.24 -19.60 14.25
C PRO A 157 2.92 -20.58 13.29
N GLY A 158 2.77 -21.88 13.55
CA GLY A 158 3.37 -22.93 12.71
C GLY A 158 2.83 -23.00 11.28
N SER A 159 1.65 -22.41 11.02
CA SER A 159 1.05 -22.29 9.69
C SER A 159 0.44 -20.90 9.48
N CYS A 160 0.48 -20.44 8.24
CA CYS A 160 -0.11 -19.18 7.79
C CYS A 160 -0.79 -19.36 6.43
N TRP A 161 -1.46 -18.33 5.96
CA TRP A 161 -2.27 -18.36 4.75
C TRP A 161 -1.64 -17.54 3.65
N VAL A 162 -1.55 -18.12 2.45
CA VAL A 162 -1.19 -17.43 1.22
C VAL A 162 -2.42 -17.35 0.31
N THR A 163 -2.58 -16.21 -0.36
CA THR A 163 -3.70 -15.97 -1.27
C THR A 163 -3.24 -15.29 -2.55
N GLY A 164 -3.86 -15.67 -3.67
CA GLY A 164 -3.58 -15.06 -4.96
C GLY A 164 -4.26 -15.74 -6.14
N TRP A 165 -4.00 -15.19 -7.33
CA TRP A 165 -4.56 -15.67 -8.61
C TRP A 165 -3.50 -16.40 -9.45
N GLY A 166 -2.42 -16.84 -8.80
CA GLY A 166 -1.35 -17.56 -9.45
C GLY A 166 -1.81 -18.84 -10.12
N GLN A 167 -0.97 -19.35 -11.03
CA GLN A 167 -1.21 -20.61 -11.72
C GLN A 167 -1.39 -21.75 -10.72
N VAL A 168 -2.40 -22.59 -10.85
CA VAL A 168 -2.58 -23.73 -9.92
C VAL A 168 -1.60 -24.88 -10.22
N LYS A 169 -0.98 -24.88 -11.40
CA LYS A 169 0.01 -25.86 -11.86
C LYS A 169 1.03 -25.23 -12.80
N GLU A 170 2.28 -25.70 -12.72
CA GLU A 170 3.35 -25.33 -13.66
C GLU A 170 2.91 -25.70 -15.10
N ASN A 171 3.05 -24.76 -16.05
CA ASN A 171 2.82 -24.93 -17.48
C ASN A 171 1.35 -25.02 -17.99
N GLU A 172 0.32 -24.85 -17.14
CA GLU A 172 -1.07 -24.81 -17.62
C GLU A 172 -1.49 -23.45 -18.20
N GLY A 173 -0.63 -22.42 -18.17
CA GLY A 173 -0.77 -21.15 -18.89
C GLY A 173 -1.93 -20.23 -18.45
N ASN A 174 -2.97 -20.78 -17.83
CA ASN A 174 -4.17 -20.06 -17.42
C ASN A 174 -4.08 -19.69 -15.94
N TYR A 175 -4.10 -18.38 -15.66
CA TYR A 175 -4.36 -17.86 -14.32
C TYR A 175 -5.75 -18.31 -13.85
N THR A 176 -5.91 -18.52 -12.56
CA THR A 176 -7.24 -18.78 -12.00
C THR A 176 -8.10 -17.54 -12.13
N SER A 177 -9.34 -17.70 -12.59
CA SER A 177 -10.28 -16.59 -12.66
C SER A 177 -10.79 -16.19 -11.27
N THR A 178 -10.74 -17.10 -10.30
CA THR A 178 -11.13 -16.91 -8.89
C THR A 178 -9.91 -16.94 -7.98
N LEU A 179 -9.88 -16.07 -6.96
CA LEU A 179 -8.87 -16.02 -5.92
C LEU A 179 -8.76 -17.38 -5.21
N GLN A 180 -7.54 -17.86 -5.04
CA GLN A 180 -7.23 -19.09 -4.33
C GLN A 180 -6.67 -18.77 -2.94
N GLU A 181 -6.90 -19.65 -1.97
CA GLU A 181 -6.36 -19.58 -0.62
C GLU A 181 -5.71 -20.91 -0.22
N ALA A 182 -4.55 -20.87 0.43
CA ALA A 182 -3.88 -22.07 0.94
C ALA A 182 -3.25 -21.83 2.31
N GLU A 183 -3.47 -22.77 3.23
CA GLU A 183 -2.72 -22.86 4.48
C GLU A 183 -1.39 -23.57 4.22
N ILE A 184 -0.30 -22.92 4.61
CA ILE A 184 1.07 -23.41 4.41
C ILE A 184 1.87 -23.34 5.71
N PRO A 185 2.71 -24.35 6.01
CA PRO A 185 3.54 -24.33 7.21
C PRO A 185 4.66 -23.30 7.07
N ILE A 186 5.01 -22.65 8.18
CA ILE A 186 6.17 -21.78 8.28
C ILE A 186 7.41 -22.63 8.54
N ILE A 187 8.49 -22.32 7.82
CA ILE A 187 9.77 -23.01 7.96
C ILE A 187 10.80 -22.07 8.56
N ASP A 188 11.54 -22.57 9.55
CA ASP A 188 12.66 -21.86 10.15
C ASP A 188 13.69 -21.43 9.08
N ARG A 189 14.27 -20.25 9.25
CA ARG A 189 15.17 -19.65 8.26
C ARG A 189 16.41 -20.51 8.02
N GLN A 190 17.01 -21.07 9.07
CA GLN A 190 18.22 -21.88 8.96
C GLN A 190 17.92 -23.20 8.26
N THR A 191 16.77 -23.80 8.60
CA THR A 191 16.26 -25.01 7.93
C THR A 191 16.01 -24.74 6.45
N CYS A 192 15.38 -23.62 6.11
CA CYS A 192 15.15 -23.22 4.73
C CYS A 192 16.47 -22.97 3.99
N ASP A 193 17.42 -22.27 4.60
CA ASP A 193 18.74 -22.03 4.01
C ASP A 193 19.50 -23.33 3.74
N TYR A 194 19.41 -24.30 4.65
CA TYR A 194 19.97 -25.63 4.44
C TYR A 194 19.34 -26.36 3.24
N LEU A 195 18.02 -26.23 3.04
CA LEU A 195 17.35 -26.83 1.89
C LEU A 195 17.81 -26.22 0.56
N TYR A 196 18.09 -24.91 0.55
CA TYR A 196 18.58 -24.20 -0.63
C TYR A 196 20.09 -24.27 -0.84
N ASN A 197 20.86 -24.38 0.25
CA ASN A 197 22.31 -24.35 0.29
C ASN A 197 22.87 -25.49 1.19
N PRO A 198 22.70 -26.77 0.80
CA PRO A 198 23.05 -27.90 1.67
C PRO A 198 24.55 -27.97 2.02
N LEU A 199 25.40 -27.32 1.21
CA LEU A 199 26.85 -27.25 1.44
C LEU A 199 27.24 -26.28 2.56
N ILE A 200 26.32 -25.42 3.05
CA ILE A 200 26.63 -24.43 4.09
C ILE A 200 27.09 -25.05 5.41
N VAL A 201 26.66 -26.29 5.70
CA VAL A 201 27.08 -27.05 6.88
C VAL A 201 28.52 -27.55 6.75
N ILE A 202 28.99 -27.75 5.53
CA ILE A 202 30.33 -28.29 5.22
C ILE A 202 31.33 -27.16 4.98
N VAL A 203 30.89 -26.04 4.41
CA VAL A 203 31.71 -24.88 4.07
C VAL A 203 31.12 -23.62 4.76
N PRO A 204 31.56 -23.29 5.98
CA PRO A 204 31.00 -22.19 6.78
C PRO A 204 31.19 -20.80 6.16
N GLU A 205 32.10 -20.68 5.18
CA GLU A 205 32.41 -19.44 4.45
C GLU A 205 31.39 -19.14 3.34
N LEU A 206 30.48 -20.07 3.04
CA LEU A 206 29.42 -19.84 2.05
C LEU A 206 28.41 -18.82 2.58
N GLU A 207 28.08 -17.84 1.74
CA GLU A 207 27.01 -16.89 2.05
C GLU A 207 25.64 -17.59 2.07
N ALA A 208 24.82 -17.22 3.04
CA ALA A 208 23.44 -17.69 3.14
C ALA A 208 22.62 -17.21 1.94
N ILE A 209 21.85 -18.12 1.34
CA ILE A 209 20.90 -17.80 0.27
C ILE A 209 19.66 -17.15 0.89
N ILE A 210 19.19 -17.69 2.01
CA ILE A 210 18.03 -17.20 2.74
C ILE A 210 18.48 -16.19 3.80
N LYS A 211 18.35 -14.92 3.42
CA LYS A 211 18.77 -13.74 4.17
C LYS A 211 17.81 -13.43 5.33
N GLU A 212 18.24 -12.56 6.25
CA GLU A 212 17.44 -12.18 7.44
C GLU A 212 16.14 -11.43 7.09
N ASP A 213 16.12 -10.79 5.91
CA ASP A 213 14.95 -10.09 5.36
C ASP A 213 13.97 -11.04 4.66
N MET A 214 14.18 -12.36 4.75
CA MET A 214 13.35 -13.39 4.14
C MET A 214 12.71 -14.32 5.17
N ILE A 215 11.55 -14.87 4.83
CA ILE A 215 10.85 -15.93 5.58
C ILE A 215 10.39 -17.01 4.60
N CYS A 216 10.48 -18.28 5.01
CA CYS A 216 10.08 -19.40 4.17
C CYS A 216 8.77 -20.02 4.64
N ALA A 217 7.94 -20.42 3.69
CA ALA A 217 6.70 -21.12 3.97
C ALA A 217 6.37 -22.06 2.80
N GLY A 218 5.77 -23.20 3.12
CA GLY A 218 5.44 -24.22 2.12
C GLY A 218 5.62 -25.62 2.68
N ASP A 219 4.79 -26.55 2.23
CA ASP A 219 4.91 -27.94 2.64
C ASP A 219 6.06 -28.60 1.85
N ILE A 220 7.08 -29.09 2.54
CA ILE A 220 8.18 -29.85 1.93
C ILE A 220 7.71 -31.15 1.24
N HIS A 221 6.46 -31.57 1.47
CA HIS A 221 5.84 -32.79 0.95
C HIS A 221 4.61 -32.54 0.06
N LYS A 222 4.07 -31.31 -0.05
CA LYS A 222 2.89 -30.96 -0.88
C LYS A 222 2.95 -29.52 -1.42
N LYS A 223 2.00 -29.21 -2.32
CA LYS A 223 1.95 -28.03 -3.21
C LYS A 223 2.41 -26.69 -2.58
N ASP A 224 3.25 -25.98 -3.32
CA ASP A 224 3.79 -24.64 -3.03
C ASP A 224 3.03 -23.55 -3.83
N SER A 225 3.24 -22.30 -3.43
CA SER A 225 2.82 -21.06 -4.11
C SER A 225 3.36 -20.93 -5.54
N CYS A 226 2.67 -20.13 -6.38
CA CYS A 226 2.85 -20.17 -7.81
C CYS A 226 3.01 -18.81 -8.50
N LYS A 227 3.39 -18.85 -9.79
CA LYS A 227 3.49 -17.64 -10.62
C LYS A 227 2.15 -16.92 -10.68
N GLY A 228 2.13 -15.65 -10.27
CA GLY A 228 0.95 -14.78 -10.19
C GLY A 228 0.49 -14.47 -8.76
N ASP A 229 1.05 -15.14 -7.75
CA ASP A 229 0.86 -14.78 -6.33
C ASP A 229 1.88 -13.75 -5.85
N SER A 230 2.92 -13.46 -6.64
CA SER A 230 3.99 -12.50 -6.35
C SER A 230 3.48 -11.19 -5.76
N GLY A 231 4.07 -10.72 -4.67
CA GLY A 231 3.66 -9.54 -3.91
C GLY A 231 2.40 -9.72 -3.07
N GLY A 232 1.68 -10.83 -3.20
CA GLY A 232 0.53 -11.21 -2.39
C GLY A 232 0.89 -11.50 -0.93
N PRO A 233 -0.11 -11.51 -0.03
CA PRO A 233 0.11 -11.62 1.40
C PRO A 233 0.45 -13.05 1.85
N LEU A 234 1.38 -13.15 2.80
CA LEU A 234 1.45 -14.25 3.77
C LEU A 234 0.82 -13.75 5.08
N SER A 235 -0.42 -14.16 5.32
CA SER A 235 -1.28 -13.72 6.42
C SER A 235 -1.29 -14.73 7.55
N CYS A 236 -0.93 -14.31 8.76
CA CYS A 236 -0.96 -15.16 9.95
C CYS A 236 -1.99 -14.63 10.94
N HIS A 237 -2.76 -15.54 11.56
CA HIS A 237 -3.69 -15.17 12.60
C HIS A 237 -2.98 -15.18 13.97
N ILE A 238 -2.74 -14.00 14.53
CA ILE A 238 -1.94 -13.80 15.74
C ILE A 238 -2.77 -13.00 16.75
N ASP A 239 -2.91 -13.52 17.97
CA ASP A 239 -3.65 -12.86 19.07
C ASP A 239 -5.07 -12.39 18.68
N GLY A 240 -5.76 -13.18 17.84
CA GLY A 240 -7.14 -12.88 17.40
C GLY A 240 -7.25 -11.87 16.25
N VAL A 241 -6.14 -11.55 15.57
CA VAL A 241 -6.10 -10.59 14.46
C VAL A 241 -5.21 -11.10 13.33
N TRP A 242 -5.65 -10.91 12.09
CA TRP A 242 -4.84 -11.22 10.91
C TRP A 242 -3.74 -10.19 10.70
N THR A 243 -2.51 -10.68 10.65
CA THR A 243 -1.29 -9.87 10.56
C THR A 243 -0.48 -10.29 9.34
N LEU A 244 0.03 -9.31 8.59
CA LEU A 244 0.86 -9.52 7.42
C LEU A 244 2.30 -9.83 7.82
N ILE A 245 2.75 -11.07 7.63
CA ILE A 245 4.08 -11.51 8.04
C ILE A 245 5.04 -11.59 6.86
N GLY A 246 4.53 -11.84 5.66
CA GLY A 246 5.36 -11.92 4.47
C GLY A 246 4.69 -11.42 3.20
N LEU A 247 5.51 -11.24 2.16
CA LEU A 247 5.08 -10.96 0.79
C LEU A 247 5.67 -12.02 -0.12
N VAL A 248 4.86 -12.66 -0.97
CA VAL A 248 5.35 -13.65 -1.94
C VAL A 248 6.46 -13.01 -2.79
N SER A 249 7.67 -13.58 -2.76
CA SER A 249 8.84 -12.98 -3.42
C SER A 249 9.36 -13.85 -4.55
N TRP A 250 9.86 -15.05 -4.24
CA TRP A 250 10.41 -15.96 -5.24
C TRP A 250 10.32 -17.42 -4.80
N GLY A 251 10.51 -18.34 -5.75
CA GLY A 251 10.51 -19.78 -5.54
C GLY A 251 10.96 -20.50 -6.81
N LEU A 252 11.33 -21.77 -6.70
CA LEU A 252 11.86 -22.55 -7.84
C LEU A 252 10.76 -23.21 -8.70
N GLY A 253 9.53 -22.71 -8.59
CA GLY A 253 8.37 -23.14 -9.36
C GLY A 253 7.28 -23.75 -8.48
N CYS A 254 6.08 -23.85 -9.06
CA CYS A 254 4.91 -24.44 -8.40
C CYS A 254 5.15 -25.88 -7.98
N ALA A 255 4.93 -26.19 -6.69
CA ALA A 255 4.91 -27.57 -6.18
C ALA A 255 6.21 -28.38 -6.43
N LYS A 256 7.37 -27.70 -6.50
CA LYS A 256 8.67 -28.38 -6.37
C LYS A 256 9.03 -28.54 -4.89
N SER A 257 9.95 -29.45 -4.60
CA SER A 257 10.32 -29.92 -3.25
C SER A 257 11.02 -28.87 -2.35
N LEU A 258 10.98 -27.58 -2.71
CA LEU A 258 11.63 -26.50 -1.98
C LEU A 258 10.58 -25.45 -1.59
N PRO A 259 10.68 -24.86 -0.39
CA PRO A 259 9.66 -23.98 0.13
C PRO A 259 9.67 -22.61 -0.55
N GLY A 260 8.50 -22.01 -0.73
CA GLY A 260 8.39 -20.63 -1.20
C GLY A 260 9.11 -19.64 -0.28
N VAL A 261 9.75 -18.63 -0.89
CA VAL A 261 10.47 -17.58 -0.18
C VAL A 261 9.70 -16.27 -0.27
N TYR A 262 9.51 -15.66 0.90
CA TYR A 262 8.72 -14.47 1.10
C TYR A 262 9.61 -13.38 1.69
N THR A 263 9.33 -12.13 1.35
CA THR A 263 9.96 -11.00 2.06
C THR A 263 9.40 -10.91 3.47
N ASN A 264 10.26 -10.84 4.48
CA ASN A 264 9.89 -10.77 5.89
C ASN A 264 9.41 -9.36 6.26
N VAL A 265 8.10 -9.17 6.40
CA VAL A 265 7.50 -7.87 6.73
C VAL A 265 7.89 -7.42 8.14
N THR A 266 8.15 -8.36 9.06
CA THR A 266 8.60 -8.01 10.43
C THR A 266 9.95 -7.29 10.43
N TYR A 267 10.85 -7.69 9.51
CA TYR A 267 12.15 -7.05 9.32
C TYR A 267 11.99 -5.59 8.84
N TYR A 268 11.03 -5.34 7.94
CA TYR A 268 10.83 -4.04 7.29
C TYR A 268 9.90 -3.05 8.01
N GLN A 269 9.33 -3.40 9.17
CA GLN A 269 8.36 -2.55 9.88
C GLN A 269 8.83 -1.11 10.10
N LYS A 270 10.12 -0.93 10.47
CA LYS A 270 10.72 0.40 10.68
C LYS A 270 10.68 1.23 9.40
N TRP A 271 11.06 0.63 8.27
CA TRP A 271 11.04 1.28 6.96
C TRP A 271 9.61 1.61 6.52
N ILE A 272 8.67 0.68 6.68
CA ILE A 272 7.25 0.90 6.32
C ILE A 272 6.70 2.09 7.10
N LYS A 273 6.85 2.09 8.43
CA LYS A 273 6.35 3.14 9.32
C LYS A 273 6.97 4.51 9.00
N ALA A 274 8.30 4.56 8.83
CA ALA A 274 9.01 5.79 8.50
C ALA A 274 8.56 6.35 7.14
N THR A 275 8.39 5.49 6.15
CA THR A 275 7.99 5.89 4.79
C THR A 275 6.58 6.45 4.75
N ILE A 276 5.61 5.76 5.37
CA ILE A 276 4.22 6.23 5.47
C ILE A 276 4.16 7.56 6.21
N SER A 277 4.81 7.66 7.38
CA SER A 277 4.81 8.88 8.19
C SER A 277 5.38 10.08 7.43
N ARG A 278 6.52 9.92 6.75
CA ARG A 278 7.12 11.01 5.94
C ARG A 278 6.21 11.40 4.79
N ALA A 279 5.59 10.45 4.10
CA ALA A 279 4.73 10.74 2.96
C ALA A 279 3.37 11.37 3.33
N GLU A 280 2.95 11.30 4.59
CA GLU A 280 1.81 12.06 5.12
C GLU A 280 2.16 13.52 5.42
N VAL A 281 3.37 13.79 5.95
CA VAL A 281 3.82 15.14 6.30
C VAL A 281 3.96 16.07 5.08
N TRP A 282 4.30 15.53 3.90
CA TRP A 282 4.51 16.33 2.68
C TRP A 282 3.23 16.59 1.86
N GLY A 283 2.10 16.00 2.25
CA GLY A 283 0.81 16.18 1.56
C GLY A 283 0.14 17.55 1.80
N PRO A 284 0.06 18.05 3.04
CA PRO A 284 -0.60 19.32 3.35
C PRO A 284 0.26 20.55 3.01
N THR A 285 1.58 20.46 3.15
CA THR A 285 2.48 21.62 3.05
C THR A 285 2.59 22.15 1.63
N ILE A 286 2.59 21.28 0.62
CA ILE A 286 2.68 21.68 -0.80
C ILE A 286 1.43 22.46 -1.24
N TRP A 287 0.25 22.10 -0.75
CA TRP A 287 -0.99 22.84 -1.03
C TRP A 287 -0.99 24.22 -0.39
N ILE A 288 -0.42 24.35 0.80
CA ILE A 288 -0.23 25.64 1.47
C ILE A 288 0.75 26.51 0.67
N TYR A 289 1.92 25.99 0.27
CA TYR A 289 2.87 26.81 -0.51
C TYR A 289 2.35 27.22 -1.89
N LEU A 290 1.58 26.38 -2.59
CA LEU A 290 1.00 26.72 -3.90
C LEU A 290 -0.15 27.75 -3.80
N THR A 291 -0.96 27.69 -2.74
CA THR A 291 -2.00 28.68 -2.47
C THR A 291 -1.41 30.02 -2.02
N TYR A 292 -0.35 30.02 -1.21
CA TYR A 292 0.36 31.24 -0.85
C TYR A 292 1.09 31.87 -2.05
N CYS A 293 1.67 31.07 -2.94
CA CYS A 293 2.38 31.58 -4.13
C CYS A 293 1.40 32.20 -5.16
N SER A 294 0.21 31.60 -5.34
CA SER A 294 -0.84 32.15 -6.22
C SER A 294 -1.49 33.42 -5.67
N LEU A 295 -1.69 33.52 -4.35
CA LEU A 295 -2.14 34.75 -3.69
C LEU A 295 -1.11 35.87 -3.78
N PHE A 296 0.19 35.56 -3.60
CA PHE A 296 1.28 36.54 -3.72
C PHE A 296 1.41 37.07 -5.16
N CYS A 297 1.28 36.20 -6.17
CA CYS A 297 1.22 36.59 -7.58
C CYS A 297 0.00 37.46 -7.90
N CYS A 298 -1.19 37.15 -7.36
CA CYS A 298 -2.37 38.01 -7.54
C CYS A 298 -2.19 39.40 -6.92
N SER A 299 -1.59 39.50 -5.72
CA SER A 299 -1.33 40.79 -5.08
C SER A 299 -0.31 41.64 -5.84
N LEU A 300 0.71 41.03 -6.44
CA LEU A 300 1.69 41.72 -7.28
C LEU A 300 1.06 42.21 -8.60
N TRP A 301 0.10 41.47 -9.16
CA TRP A 301 -0.64 41.86 -10.36
C TRP A 301 -1.56 43.07 -10.11
N LEU A 302 -2.24 43.11 -8.96
CA LEU A 302 -3.11 44.23 -8.56
C LEU A 302 -2.34 45.52 -8.25
N SER A 303 -1.08 45.42 -7.79
CA SER A 303 -0.22 46.60 -7.56
C SER A 303 0.41 47.19 -8.84
N CYS A 304 0.29 46.51 -9.99
CA CYS A 304 0.89 46.97 -11.26
C CYS A 304 -0.08 47.73 -12.19
N TYR A 305 -1.34 47.91 -11.82
CA TYR A 305 -2.26 48.75 -12.58
C TYR A 305 -2.32 50.16 -11.98
N PRO A 306 -1.87 51.21 -12.68
CA PRO A 306 -2.10 52.57 -12.24
C PRO A 306 -3.60 52.87 -12.31
N THR A 307 -4.16 53.32 -11.19
CA THR A 307 -5.55 53.79 -11.10
C THR A 307 -5.76 54.98 -12.04
N VAL A 308 -6.51 54.79 -13.12
CA VAL A 308 -7.01 55.90 -13.96
C VAL A 308 -8.23 56.49 -13.25
N PRO A 309 -8.26 57.81 -12.96
CA PRO A 309 -9.43 58.43 -12.35
C PRO A 309 -10.53 58.62 -13.40
N LEU A 310 -11.74 58.14 -13.08
CA LEU A 310 -12.96 58.35 -13.87
C LEU A 310 -13.38 59.83 -13.79
N GLY A 311 -13.04 60.61 -14.82
CA GLY A 311 -13.59 61.93 -15.06
C GLY A 311 -14.88 61.84 -15.87
N LEU A 312 -16.01 62.22 -15.28
CA LEU A 312 -17.28 62.47 -15.95
C LEU A 312 -17.18 63.80 -16.73
N THR A 313 -17.34 63.78 -18.05
CA THR A 313 -17.70 64.98 -18.82
C THR A 313 -18.86 64.68 -19.76
N SER A 314 -19.87 65.55 -19.63
CA SER A 314 -21.16 65.58 -20.29
C SER A 314 -21.06 65.87 -21.78
N TYR A 315 -21.87 65.16 -22.57
CA TYR A 315 -22.20 65.48 -23.96
C TYR A 315 -22.93 66.83 -24.06
N GLN A 316 -22.50 67.68 -25.00
CA GLN A 316 -23.36 68.69 -25.63
C GLN A 316 -23.18 68.64 -27.15
N GLU A 317 -24.30 68.52 -27.85
CA GLU A 317 -24.48 68.66 -29.29
C GLU A 317 -24.24 70.11 -29.75
N SER A 318 -23.67 70.29 -30.95
CA SER A 318 -24.22 71.22 -31.94
C SER A 318 -23.57 71.03 -33.32
N THR A 319 -24.43 70.74 -34.30
CA THR A 319 -24.36 71.04 -35.74
C THR A 319 -23.48 72.23 -36.15
N GLN A 320 -22.59 72.05 -37.14
CA GLN A 320 -22.79 72.43 -38.55
C GLN A 320 -21.64 71.90 -39.42
#